data_AF-A0AA41DB58-F1
#
_entry.id   AF-A0AA41DB58-F1
#
_cell.length_a   1.000
_cell.length_b   1.000
_cell.length_c   1.000
_cell.angle_alpha   90.00
_cell.angle_beta   90.00
_cell.angle_gamma   90.00
#
_symmetry.space_group_name_H-M   'P 1'
#
loop_
_entity.id
_entity.type
_entity.pdbx_description
1 polymer ?
#
loop_
_entity_poly.entity_id
_entity_poly.type
_entity_poly.pdbx_seq_one_letter_code
_entity_poly.pdbx_strand_id
1 'polypeptide(L)'
;MAAVTKMMAMAGVMAGALIATAAHAGTLSSTPGNVMPTNPSVLIDFDGTNGNTTYSSGFSLSGTAVLTTGSANGYSRPMGDTTQYLMVNGGKTAELRTKDYSYDGFGLYWGSIDSFNTLEVLGAAGNVLKTITGLDVISPTADVPGTYYNDPSLNRYVTYTLDSLTGERIAGLRFSSGDTAFELDNVTFFGGKPTSVPEPATLTLFGAGIGGLIAASRRRRKKTA
;
A
#
# COMPACT_ATOMS: atom_id res chain seq x y z
N MET A 1 -27.11 59.62 -9.93
CA MET A 1 -26.98 58.26 -10.46
C MET A 1 -25.56 57.79 -10.21
N ALA A 2 -25.43 56.56 -9.73
CA ALA A 2 -24.30 56.03 -8.97
C ALA A 2 -22.98 55.91 -9.75
N ALA A 3 -21.88 56.15 -9.05
CA ALA A 3 -20.53 55.79 -9.43
C ALA A 3 -20.35 54.26 -9.39
N VAL A 4 -19.62 53.69 -10.37
CA VAL A 4 -19.11 52.32 -10.28
C VAL A 4 -17.64 52.32 -10.67
N THR A 5 -16.82 52.31 -9.62
CA THR A 5 -15.39 51.98 -9.59
C THR A 5 -15.19 50.57 -10.16
N LYS A 6 -14.41 50.43 -11.23
CA LYS A 6 -13.91 49.11 -11.68
C LYS A 6 -12.72 48.72 -10.81
N MET A 7 -12.96 47.80 -9.87
CA MET A 7 -11.93 47.11 -9.11
C MET A 7 -11.09 46.22 -10.04
N MET A 8 -9.77 46.40 -9.97
CA MET A 8 -8.77 45.41 -10.38
C MET A 8 -8.91 44.16 -9.49
N ALA A 9 -9.02 42.99 -10.09
CA ALA A 9 -8.80 41.71 -9.42
C ALA A 9 -7.59 41.03 -10.07
N MET A 10 -6.48 41.04 -9.34
CA MET A 10 -5.24 40.36 -9.70
C MET A 10 -5.35 38.92 -9.19
N ALA A 11 -5.72 37.98 -10.07
CA ALA A 11 -5.73 36.56 -9.74
C ALA A 11 -4.31 35.98 -9.93
N GLY A 12 -3.56 35.92 -8.84
CA GLY A 12 -2.28 35.20 -8.79
C GLY A 12 -2.55 33.70 -8.70
N VAL A 13 -2.37 32.98 -9.80
CA VAL A 13 -2.37 31.51 -9.80
C VAL A 13 -1.03 31.04 -9.25
N MET A 14 -1.02 30.59 -8.00
CA MET A 14 0.10 29.86 -7.41
C MET A 14 0.14 28.47 -8.03
N ALA A 15 1.02 28.27 -9.01
CA ALA A 15 1.34 26.95 -9.54
C ALA A 15 2.15 26.19 -8.47
N GLY A 16 1.46 25.40 -7.65
CA GLY A 16 2.11 24.41 -6.78
C GLY A 16 2.72 23.32 -7.65
N ALA A 17 4.06 23.25 -7.70
CA ALA A 17 4.77 22.18 -8.36
C ALA A 17 4.44 20.86 -7.66
N LEU A 18 3.62 20.02 -8.29
CA LEU A 18 3.45 18.63 -7.90
C LEU A 18 4.77 17.92 -8.17
N ILE A 19 5.47 17.52 -7.12
CA ILE A 19 6.65 16.65 -7.24
C ILE A 19 6.13 15.29 -7.71
N ALA A 20 6.25 15.00 -9.00
CA ALA A 20 6.01 13.67 -9.53
C ALA A 20 7.11 12.75 -9.00
N THR A 21 6.78 11.88 -8.04
CA THR A 21 7.65 10.77 -7.68
C THR A 21 7.75 9.84 -8.89
N ALA A 22 8.97 9.38 -9.21
CA ALA A 22 9.16 8.43 -10.29
C ALA A 22 8.34 7.16 -9.99
N ALA A 23 7.46 6.76 -10.91
CA ALA A 23 6.77 5.49 -10.80
C ALA A 23 7.81 4.36 -10.87
N HIS A 24 7.89 3.53 -9.84
CA HIS A 24 8.74 2.34 -9.90
C HIS A 24 8.15 1.32 -10.88
N ALA A 25 9.02 0.67 -11.67
CA ALA A 25 8.62 -0.30 -12.67
C ALA A 25 8.03 -1.57 -12.01
N GLY A 26 7.01 -2.14 -12.65
CA GLY A 26 6.35 -3.37 -12.23
C GLY A 26 5.21 -3.76 -13.16
N THR A 27 4.68 -4.96 -12.96
CA THR A 27 3.61 -5.54 -13.79
C THR A 27 2.31 -5.56 -12.99
N LEU A 28 1.27 -4.91 -13.52
CA LEU A 28 -0.10 -4.96 -13.01
C LEU A 28 -0.93 -5.92 -13.86
N SER A 29 -1.71 -6.79 -13.22
CA SER A 29 -2.69 -7.65 -13.87
C SER A 29 -3.99 -7.68 -13.07
N SER A 30 -5.13 -7.76 -13.75
CA SER A 30 -6.44 -7.88 -13.08
C SER A 30 -7.38 -8.86 -13.78
N THR A 31 -8.04 -9.71 -13.01
CA THR A 31 -8.96 -10.73 -13.52
C THR A 31 -10.38 -10.52 -12.96
N PRO A 32 -11.40 -10.31 -13.82
CA PRO A 32 -12.80 -10.14 -13.40
C PRO A 32 -13.33 -11.34 -12.59
N GLY A 33 -14.05 -11.06 -11.49
CA GLY A 33 -14.81 -12.04 -10.70
C GLY A 33 -14.01 -13.16 -10.03
N ASN A 34 -12.69 -13.16 -10.15
CA ASN A 34 -11.84 -14.16 -9.50
C ASN A 34 -11.60 -13.73 -8.04
N VAL A 35 -11.94 -14.61 -7.10
CA VAL A 35 -11.80 -14.34 -5.66
C VAL A 35 -10.48 -14.82 -5.07
N MET A 36 -9.69 -15.64 -5.81
CA MET A 36 -8.56 -16.36 -5.20
C MET A 36 -7.25 -16.28 -5.99
N PRO A 37 -6.10 -16.14 -5.30
CA PRO A 37 -4.78 -16.39 -5.88
C PRO A 37 -4.50 -17.88 -6.04
N THR A 38 -3.66 -18.19 -7.02
CA THR A 38 -2.95 -19.48 -7.06
C THR A 38 -1.72 -19.38 -6.16
N ASN A 39 -1.80 -19.97 -4.96
CA ASN A 39 -0.65 -20.31 -4.08
C ASN A 39 0.12 -19.13 -3.41
N PRO A 40 -0.48 -18.40 -2.45
CA PRO A 40 0.18 -17.28 -1.77
C PRO A 40 1.23 -17.70 -0.73
N SER A 41 2.24 -16.86 -0.48
CA SER A 41 3.19 -17.06 0.63
C SER A 41 2.64 -16.57 1.98
N VAL A 42 1.84 -15.51 1.95
CA VAL A 42 1.11 -14.97 3.10
C VAL A 42 -0.30 -14.61 2.66
N LEU A 43 -1.30 -14.96 3.48
CA LEU A 43 -2.68 -14.52 3.34
C LEU A 43 -3.06 -13.65 4.54
N ILE A 44 -3.68 -12.52 4.24
CA ILE A 44 -4.36 -11.66 5.18
C ILE A 44 -5.83 -11.75 4.82
N ASP A 45 -6.57 -12.53 5.60
CA ASP A 45 -8.02 -12.53 5.56
C ASP A 45 -8.56 -11.42 6.49
N PHE A 46 -9.77 -10.97 6.20
CA PHE A 46 -10.51 -10.04 7.05
C PHE A 46 -11.64 -10.73 7.81
N ASP A 47 -11.70 -12.06 7.71
CA ASP A 47 -12.66 -12.93 8.39
C ASP A 47 -12.33 -13.05 9.88
N GLY A 48 -12.89 -12.15 10.69
CA GLY A 48 -12.77 -12.17 12.15
C GLY A 48 -14.09 -12.45 12.87
N THR A 49 -14.00 -12.82 14.16
CA THR A 49 -15.16 -12.80 15.07
C THR A 49 -15.27 -11.40 15.68
N ASN A 50 -16.42 -10.72 15.53
CA ASN A 50 -16.73 -9.44 16.19
C ASN A 50 -15.59 -8.39 16.13
N GLY A 51 -15.03 -8.13 14.95
CA GLY A 51 -14.03 -7.07 14.75
C GLY A 51 -12.63 -7.38 15.30
N ASN A 52 -12.33 -8.63 15.60
CA ASN A 52 -10.98 -9.09 15.95
C ASN A 52 -10.43 -10.00 14.83
N THR A 53 -9.83 -9.39 13.80
CA THR A 53 -9.04 -10.09 12.79
C THR A 53 -7.64 -10.36 13.32
N THR A 54 -7.21 -11.62 13.30
CA THR A 54 -5.82 -11.96 13.60
C THR A 54 -5.02 -11.87 12.31
N TYR A 55 -4.37 -10.73 12.07
CA TYR A 55 -3.49 -10.61 10.91
C TYR A 55 -2.31 -11.59 11.03
N SER A 56 -1.83 -12.10 9.89
CA SER A 56 -0.58 -12.89 9.87
C SER A 56 0.54 -12.16 10.61
N SER A 57 1.37 -12.92 11.35
CA SER A 57 2.43 -12.37 12.21
C SER A 57 3.28 -11.32 11.48
N GLY A 58 3.48 -10.17 12.12
CA GLY A 58 4.27 -9.05 11.59
C GLY A 58 3.47 -8.00 10.81
N PHE A 59 2.18 -8.26 10.49
CA PHE A 59 1.29 -7.28 9.87
C PHE A 59 0.51 -6.46 10.90
N SER A 60 0.22 -5.21 10.52
CA SER A 60 -0.63 -4.30 11.27
C SER A 60 -1.47 -3.45 10.31
N LEU A 61 -2.74 -3.27 10.67
CA LEU A 61 -3.65 -2.32 10.02
C LEU A 61 -3.71 -1.03 10.85
N SER A 62 -3.63 0.11 10.19
CA SER A 62 -3.71 1.43 10.82
C SER A 62 -4.53 2.40 9.96
N GLY A 63 -4.92 3.55 10.53
CA GLY A 63 -5.79 4.52 9.87
C GLY A 63 -7.27 4.30 10.18
N THR A 64 -8.16 4.63 9.24
CA THR A 64 -9.62 4.61 9.43
C THR A 64 -10.28 3.56 8.53
N ALA A 65 -9.88 2.31 8.71
CA ALA A 65 -10.56 1.15 8.13
C ALA A 65 -11.68 0.65 9.06
N VAL A 66 -12.72 0.06 8.45
CA VAL A 66 -13.80 -0.63 9.15
C VAL A 66 -13.90 -2.04 8.58
N LEU A 67 -14.07 -3.01 9.47
CA LEU A 67 -14.40 -4.37 9.09
C LEU A 67 -15.92 -4.54 9.14
N THR A 68 -16.53 -4.92 8.02
CA THR A 68 -17.99 -4.95 7.89
C THR A 68 -18.47 -6.18 7.12
N THR A 69 -19.78 -6.40 7.10
CA THR A 69 -20.44 -7.42 6.30
C THR A 69 -21.60 -6.80 5.52
N GLY A 70 -21.99 -7.41 4.40
CA GLY A 70 -23.11 -6.91 3.58
C GLY A 70 -22.82 -5.60 2.84
N SER A 71 -23.86 -4.94 2.33
CA SER A 71 -23.77 -3.67 1.59
C SER A 71 -24.74 -2.65 2.15
N ALA A 72 -24.43 -1.36 2.05
CA ALA A 72 -25.33 -0.27 2.42
C ALA A 72 -25.09 0.97 1.55
N ASN A 73 -25.74 2.09 1.88
CA ASN A 73 -25.48 3.34 1.17
C ASN A 73 -24.04 3.81 1.42
N GLY A 74 -23.25 3.88 0.34
CA GLY A 74 -21.87 4.36 0.36
C GLY A 74 -20.80 3.27 0.45
N TYR A 75 -21.18 1.99 0.56
CA TYR A 75 -20.25 0.87 0.45
C TYR A 75 -20.93 -0.44 0.03
N SER A 76 -20.20 -1.30 -0.67
CA SER A 76 -20.67 -2.60 -1.14
C SER A 76 -19.69 -3.72 -0.82
N ARG A 77 -20.21 -4.87 -0.37
CA ARG A 77 -19.38 -6.07 -0.26
C ARG A 77 -18.76 -6.44 -1.61
N PRO A 78 -17.51 -6.93 -1.63
CA PRO A 78 -16.96 -7.55 -2.81
C PRO A 78 -17.88 -8.65 -3.36
N MET A 79 -17.96 -8.78 -4.69
CA MET A 79 -18.88 -9.74 -5.29
C MET A 79 -18.65 -11.16 -4.76
N GLY A 80 -19.75 -11.82 -4.37
CA GLY A 80 -19.73 -13.20 -3.91
C GLY A 80 -19.25 -13.37 -2.47
N ASP A 81 -18.76 -12.30 -1.86
CA ASP A 81 -18.34 -12.30 -0.46
C ASP A 81 -19.57 -12.28 0.47
N THR A 82 -19.60 -13.21 1.42
CA THR A 82 -20.64 -13.31 2.46
C THR A 82 -20.07 -13.16 3.86
N THR A 83 -18.76 -12.97 3.98
CA THR A 83 -18.04 -12.90 5.23
C THR A 83 -17.62 -11.45 5.50
N GLN A 84 -16.62 -11.25 6.35
CA GLN A 84 -16.21 -9.92 6.78
C GLN A 84 -15.10 -9.41 5.87
N TYR A 85 -15.25 -8.18 5.38
CA TYR A 85 -14.30 -7.55 4.47
C TYR A 85 -13.84 -6.20 5.02
N LEU A 86 -12.74 -5.70 4.47
CA LEU A 86 -12.21 -4.39 4.82
C LEU A 86 -12.80 -3.31 3.93
N MET A 87 -13.27 -2.23 4.56
CA MET A 87 -13.70 -1.02 3.86
C MET A 87 -12.98 0.21 4.40
N VAL A 88 -12.74 1.17 3.50
CA VAL A 88 -12.24 2.51 3.84
C VAL A 88 -13.20 3.54 3.28
N ASN A 89 -13.87 4.28 4.17
CA ASN A 89 -14.85 5.30 3.79
C ASN A 89 -14.27 6.40 2.89
N GLY A 90 -15.15 7.08 2.15
CA GLY A 90 -14.85 8.31 1.43
C GLY A 90 -14.08 9.35 2.23
N GLY A 91 -13.04 9.92 1.62
CA GLY A 91 -12.14 10.88 2.24
C GLY A 91 -11.31 10.31 3.39
N LYS A 92 -11.24 8.98 3.55
CA LYS A 92 -10.43 8.29 4.55
C LYS A 92 -9.31 7.49 3.91
N THR A 93 -8.43 7.00 4.78
CA THR A 93 -7.25 6.23 4.40
C THR A 93 -6.97 5.17 5.45
N ALA A 94 -6.50 4.01 5.01
CA ALA A 94 -5.97 2.96 5.87
C ALA A 94 -4.68 2.36 5.29
N GLU A 95 -3.80 1.87 6.15
CA GLU A 95 -2.55 1.21 5.75
C GLU A 95 -2.46 -0.19 6.36
N LEU A 96 -2.25 -1.19 5.50
CA LEU A 96 -1.83 -2.53 5.89
C LEU A 96 -0.32 -2.65 5.69
N ARG A 97 0.44 -2.78 6.77
CA ARG A 97 1.91 -2.80 6.73
C ARG A 97 2.50 -4.00 7.44
N THR A 98 3.66 -4.44 6.97
CA THR A 98 4.56 -5.32 7.70
C THR A 98 5.84 -4.59 8.10
N LYS A 99 6.47 -5.06 9.17
CA LYS A 99 7.76 -4.52 9.67
C LYS A 99 8.90 -5.52 9.54
N ASP A 100 8.56 -6.80 9.54
CA ASP A 100 9.54 -7.90 9.64
C ASP A 100 9.87 -8.51 8.27
N TYR A 101 9.02 -8.26 7.27
CA TYR A 101 9.15 -8.81 5.92
C TYR A 101 9.02 -7.75 4.84
N SER A 102 9.49 -8.11 3.65
CA SER A 102 9.28 -7.36 2.43
C SER A 102 9.09 -8.31 1.25
N TYR A 103 8.29 -7.90 0.27
CA TYR A 103 7.73 -8.78 -0.76
C TYR A 103 8.02 -8.29 -2.16
N ASP A 104 7.99 -9.22 -3.12
CA ASP A 104 8.16 -8.91 -4.55
C ASP A 104 6.83 -8.46 -5.17
N GLY A 105 5.70 -8.88 -4.59
CA GLY A 105 4.38 -8.55 -5.09
C GLY A 105 3.26 -8.87 -4.11
N PHE A 106 2.05 -8.45 -4.48
CA PHE A 106 0.82 -8.76 -3.78
C PHE A 106 -0.30 -9.10 -4.75
N GLY A 107 -1.34 -9.76 -4.24
CA GLY A 107 -2.63 -9.83 -4.89
C GLY A 107 -3.75 -9.51 -3.89
N LEU A 108 -4.85 -8.92 -4.35
CA LEU A 108 -6.03 -8.68 -3.50
C LEU A 108 -7.32 -8.80 -4.30
N TYR A 109 -8.40 -9.16 -3.62
CA TYR A 109 -9.73 -9.10 -4.23
C TYR A 109 -10.38 -7.74 -3.97
N TRP A 110 -10.41 -6.91 -5.00
CA TRP A 110 -10.93 -5.54 -4.93
C TRP A 110 -12.38 -5.54 -5.37
N GLY A 111 -13.28 -5.15 -4.47
CA GLY A 111 -14.71 -5.06 -4.73
C GLY A 111 -15.14 -3.65 -5.14
N SER A 112 -16.26 -3.56 -5.86
CA SER A 112 -16.94 -2.29 -6.17
C SER A 112 -15.99 -1.17 -6.64
N ILE A 113 -15.03 -1.50 -7.51
CA ILE A 113 -13.95 -0.59 -7.87
C ILE A 113 -14.54 0.65 -8.56
N ASP A 114 -14.19 1.82 -8.03
CA ASP A 114 -14.61 3.13 -8.57
C ASP A 114 -13.42 3.97 -9.04
N SER A 115 -13.66 4.94 -9.92
CA SER A 115 -12.60 5.80 -10.49
C SER A 115 -11.85 6.66 -9.47
N PHE A 116 -12.48 6.96 -8.33
CA PHE A 116 -11.91 7.75 -7.23
C PHE A 116 -11.27 6.89 -6.14
N ASN A 117 -11.24 5.56 -6.29
CA ASN A 117 -10.47 4.70 -5.40
C ASN A 117 -8.98 4.74 -5.76
N THR A 118 -8.11 4.73 -4.75
CA THR A 118 -6.65 4.73 -4.91
C THR A 118 -5.99 3.73 -3.97
N LEU A 119 -5.15 2.88 -4.55
CA LEU A 119 -4.27 1.92 -3.90
C LEU A 119 -2.81 2.35 -4.09
N GLU A 120 -2.10 2.63 -3.00
CA GLU A 120 -0.66 2.90 -3.05
C GLU A 120 0.13 1.72 -2.52
N VAL A 121 1.16 1.33 -3.28
CA VAL A 121 2.14 0.32 -2.92
C VAL A 121 3.26 0.99 -2.16
N LEU A 122 3.56 0.53 -0.95
CA LEU A 122 4.49 1.19 -0.04
C LEU A 122 5.79 0.39 0.11
N GLY A 123 6.91 1.11 0.15
CA GLY A 123 8.21 0.59 0.57
C GLY A 123 8.36 0.55 2.09
N ALA A 124 9.47 -0.01 2.58
CA ALA A 124 9.74 -0.17 4.01
C ALA A 124 9.72 1.16 4.79
N ALA A 125 10.25 2.24 4.19
CA ALA A 125 10.23 3.58 4.77
C ALA A 125 8.86 4.28 4.68
N GLY A 126 7.86 3.65 4.04
CA GLY A 126 6.53 4.23 3.83
C GLY A 126 6.43 5.19 2.65
N ASN A 127 7.50 5.29 1.85
CA ASN A 127 7.47 5.93 0.54
C ASN A 127 6.55 5.16 -0.41
N VAL A 128 5.87 5.88 -1.31
CA VAL A 128 5.02 5.30 -2.35
C VAL A 128 5.91 4.83 -3.50
N LEU A 129 5.87 3.53 -3.78
CA LEU A 129 6.55 2.90 -4.91
C LEU A 129 5.69 2.97 -6.19
N LYS A 130 4.38 2.80 -6.04
CA LYS A 130 3.41 2.81 -7.15
C LYS A 130 2.05 3.24 -6.65
N THR A 131 1.37 4.08 -7.42
CA THR A 131 -0.05 4.39 -7.27
C THR A 131 -0.84 3.63 -8.33
N ILE A 132 -1.89 2.93 -7.91
CA ILE A 132 -2.85 2.21 -8.74
C ILE A 132 -4.22 2.79 -8.43
N THR A 133 -4.82 3.44 -9.42
CA THR A 133 -6.18 3.99 -9.35
C THR A 133 -7.20 2.94 -9.78
N GLY A 134 -8.48 3.14 -9.46
CA GLY A 134 -9.54 2.29 -10.01
C GLY A 134 -9.49 2.24 -11.54
N LEU A 135 -9.22 3.38 -12.20
CA LEU A 135 -9.12 3.48 -13.66
C LEU A 135 -7.92 2.75 -14.28
N ASP A 136 -6.90 2.38 -13.49
CA ASP A 136 -5.82 1.51 -13.96
C ASP A 136 -6.28 0.03 -14.04
N VAL A 137 -7.38 -0.30 -13.38
CA VAL A 137 -7.87 -1.66 -13.17
C VAL A 137 -9.16 -1.95 -13.94
N ILE A 138 -10.06 -0.97 -14.03
CA ILE A 138 -11.35 -1.06 -14.74
C ILE A 138 -11.37 -0.15 -15.98
N SER A 139 -12.29 -0.45 -16.92
CA SER A 139 -12.56 0.47 -18.02
C SER A 139 -13.24 1.73 -17.48
N PRO A 140 -12.91 2.95 -17.96
CA PRO A 140 -13.64 4.17 -17.61
C PRO A 140 -15.15 4.10 -17.88
N THR A 141 -15.58 3.23 -18.80
CA THR A 141 -17.00 3.01 -19.12
C THR A 141 -17.72 2.08 -18.15
N ALA A 142 -17.00 1.43 -17.23
CA ALA A 142 -17.57 0.50 -16.26
C ALA A 142 -18.03 1.20 -14.98
N ASP A 143 -17.51 2.41 -14.69
CA ASP A 143 -17.90 3.23 -13.54
C ASP A 143 -19.26 3.90 -13.78
N VAL A 144 -20.32 3.11 -13.65
CA VAL A 144 -21.71 3.52 -13.87
C VAL A 144 -22.51 3.33 -12.57
N PRO A 145 -23.23 4.37 -12.09
CA PRO A 145 -24.16 4.28 -10.96
C PRO A 145 -25.11 3.09 -11.00
N GLY A 146 -24.96 2.17 -10.03
CA GLY A 146 -25.95 1.16 -9.66
C GLY A 146 -25.61 -0.29 -9.96
N THR A 147 -24.44 -0.60 -10.54
CA THR A 147 -24.06 -1.97 -10.98
C THR A 147 -22.97 -2.64 -10.13
N TYR A 148 -22.65 -2.10 -8.97
CA TYR A 148 -21.32 -2.25 -8.38
C TYR A 148 -21.00 -3.60 -7.70
N TYR A 149 -21.95 -4.23 -7.01
CA TYR A 149 -21.65 -5.42 -6.18
C TYR A 149 -21.86 -6.76 -6.91
N ASN A 150 -22.55 -6.76 -8.06
CA ASN A 150 -22.86 -7.95 -8.84
C ASN A 150 -22.29 -7.92 -10.28
N ASP A 151 -21.44 -6.92 -10.60
CA ASP A 151 -20.71 -6.84 -11.86
C ASP A 151 -19.24 -7.29 -11.71
N PRO A 152 -18.81 -8.39 -12.37
CA PRO A 152 -17.46 -8.91 -12.23
C PRO A 152 -16.41 -7.99 -12.86
N SER A 153 -16.81 -7.04 -13.73
CA SER A 153 -15.90 -6.05 -14.29
C SER A 153 -15.43 -5.04 -13.24
N LEU A 154 -16.21 -4.83 -12.18
CA LEU A 154 -15.97 -3.94 -11.04
C LEU A 154 -15.51 -4.68 -9.77
N ASN A 155 -15.44 -6.02 -9.82
CA ASN A 155 -14.98 -6.85 -8.72
C ASN A 155 -13.89 -7.77 -9.24
N ARG A 156 -12.63 -7.49 -8.91
CA ARG A 156 -11.49 -8.09 -9.61
C ARG A 156 -10.41 -8.55 -8.66
N TYR A 157 -9.78 -9.67 -9.00
CA TYR A 157 -8.49 -10.01 -8.42
C TYR A 157 -7.42 -9.14 -9.06
N VAL A 158 -6.75 -8.30 -8.28
CA VAL A 158 -5.69 -7.42 -8.74
C VAL A 158 -4.35 -7.93 -8.21
N THR A 159 -3.39 -8.16 -9.10
CA THR A 159 -2.04 -8.57 -8.75
C THR A 159 -1.05 -7.54 -9.25
N TYR A 160 -0.09 -7.19 -8.40
CA TYR A 160 1.04 -6.36 -8.78
C TYR A 160 2.35 -7.01 -8.36
N THR A 161 3.30 -7.07 -9.29
CA THR A 161 4.66 -7.55 -9.06
C THR A 161 5.63 -6.43 -9.37
N LEU A 162 6.44 -6.05 -8.40
CA LEU A 162 7.49 -5.06 -8.56
C LEU A 162 8.60 -5.62 -9.45
N ASP A 163 9.18 -4.78 -10.31
CA ASP A 163 10.33 -5.20 -11.11
C ASP A 163 11.53 -5.46 -10.20
N SER A 164 12.04 -6.69 -10.26
CA SER A 164 13.22 -7.15 -9.53
C SER A 164 14.47 -6.30 -9.75
N LEU A 165 14.57 -5.58 -10.86
CA LEU A 165 15.70 -4.71 -11.19
C LEU A 165 15.71 -3.40 -10.39
N THR A 166 14.60 -3.05 -9.72
CA THR A 166 14.51 -1.81 -8.92
C THR A 166 15.30 -1.89 -7.62
N GLY A 167 15.55 -3.10 -7.09
CA GLY A 167 16.12 -3.31 -5.76
C GLY A 167 15.20 -2.94 -4.59
N GLU A 168 14.03 -2.35 -4.88
CA GLU A 168 12.98 -2.01 -3.91
C GLU A 168 12.15 -3.24 -3.56
N ARG A 169 11.43 -3.17 -2.44
CA ARG A 169 10.53 -4.25 -2.00
C ARG A 169 9.28 -3.68 -1.32
N ILE A 170 8.16 -4.38 -1.48
CA ILE A 170 6.87 -3.98 -0.94
C ILE A 170 6.82 -4.31 0.56
N ALA A 171 6.47 -3.33 1.39
CA ALA A 171 6.31 -3.50 2.84
C ALA A 171 4.92 -3.10 3.33
N GLY A 172 4.04 -2.63 2.45
CA GLY A 172 2.66 -2.35 2.80
C GLY A 172 1.84 -1.82 1.65
N LEU A 173 0.56 -1.63 1.92
CA LEU A 173 -0.44 -1.07 1.01
C LEU A 173 -1.19 0.04 1.73
N ARG A 174 -1.53 1.11 1.02
CA ARG A 174 -2.41 2.17 1.49
C ARG A 174 -3.66 2.22 0.62
N PHE A 175 -4.81 2.21 1.26
CA PHE A 175 -6.11 2.24 0.61
C PHE A 175 -6.78 3.58 0.91
N SER A 176 -7.36 4.21 -0.11
CA SER A 176 -8.08 5.46 0.04
C SER A 176 -9.15 5.61 -1.03
N SER A 177 -10.14 6.45 -0.76
CA SER A 177 -11.18 6.78 -1.72
C SER A 177 -11.60 8.24 -1.60
N GLY A 178 -11.92 8.86 -2.73
CA GLY A 178 -12.40 10.25 -2.79
C GLY A 178 -13.87 10.43 -2.38
N ASP A 179 -14.72 9.42 -2.60
CA ASP A 179 -16.19 9.57 -2.45
C ASP A 179 -16.87 8.36 -1.78
N THR A 180 -17.26 7.30 -2.52
CA THR A 180 -17.74 6.05 -1.90
C THR A 180 -16.59 5.24 -1.34
N ALA A 181 -16.86 4.17 -0.59
CA ALA A 181 -15.79 3.41 0.04
C ALA A 181 -14.82 2.77 -0.97
N PHE A 182 -13.62 2.43 -0.47
CA PHE A 182 -12.75 1.44 -1.07
C PHE A 182 -13.01 0.13 -0.35
N GLU A 183 -13.42 -0.92 -1.05
CA GLU A 183 -13.70 -2.22 -0.47
C GLU A 183 -12.78 -3.30 -1.03
N LEU A 184 -12.26 -4.13 -0.13
CA LEU A 184 -11.48 -5.30 -0.51
C LEU A 184 -11.66 -6.44 0.48
N ASP A 185 -11.39 -7.62 -0.04
CA ASP A 185 -11.17 -8.81 0.76
C ASP A 185 -9.86 -9.50 0.35
N ASN A 186 -9.36 -10.37 1.21
CA ASN A 186 -8.20 -11.24 1.01
C ASN A 186 -7.00 -10.57 0.34
N VAL A 187 -6.03 -10.13 1.14
CA VAL A 187 -4.74 -9.65 0.61
C VAL A 187 -3.70 -10.76 0.73
N THR A 188 -2.99 -11.02 -0.35
CA THR A 188 -1.87 -11.95 -0.36
C THR A 188 -0.57 -11.26 -0.72
N PHE A 189 0.52 -11.74 -0.13
CA PHE A 189 1.87 -11.31 -0.46
C PHE A 189 2.72 -12.51 -0.86
N PHE A 190 3.65 -12.31 -1.80
CA PHE A 190 4.52 -13.37 -2.31
C PHE A 190 5.96 -12.90 -2.52
N GLY A 191 6.88 -13.87 -2.60
CA GLY A 191 8.31 -13.59 -2.70
C GLY A 191 8.89 -12.97 -1.43
N GLY A 192 8.35 -13.34 -0.25
CA GLY A 192 8.73 -12.73 1.02
C GLY A 192 10.19 -12.96 1.41
N LYS A 193 10.83 -11.92 1.94
CA LYS A 193 12.15 -11.97 2.57
C LYS A 193 12.11 -11.21 3.90
N PRO A 194 12.80 -11.68 4.95
CA PRO A 194 12.99 -10.90 6.15
C PRO A 194 13.56 -9.53 5.78
N THR A 195 13.04 -8.46 6.36
CA THR A 195 13.66 -7.15 6.21
C THR A 195 15.06 -7.24 6.81
N SER A 196 16.09 -6.95 6.01
CA SER A 196 17.44 -6.85 6.53
C SER A 196 17.47 -5.70 7.52
N VAL A 197 17.50 -6.01 8.81
CA VAL A 197 17.85 -5.02 9.83
C VAL A 197 19.31 -4.67 9.58
N PRO A 198 19.65 -3.41 9.24
CA PRO A 198 21.04 -3.01 9.11
C PRO A 198 21.77 -3.44 10.37
N GLU A 199 22.86 -4.17 10.23
CA GLU A 199 23.69 -4.54 11.37
C GLU A 199 23.93 -3.29 12.20
N PRO A 200 23.69 -3.32 13.53
CA PRO A 200 23.86 -2.15 14.36
C PRO A 200 25.24 -1.54 14.09
N ALA A 201 25.31 -0.23 13.83
CA ALA A 201 26.59 0.47 13.62
C ALA A 201 27.57 0.27 14.79
N THR A 202 27.06 -0.19 15.95
CA THR A 202 27.85 -0.64 17.10
C THR A 202 28.74 -1.83 16.78
N LEU A 203 28.38 -2.75 15.87
CA LEU A 203 29.25 -3.85 15.43
C LEU A 203 30.43 -3.33 14.62
N THR A 204 30.19 -2.38 13.71
CA THR A 204 31.25 -1.70 12.97
C THR A 204 32.16 -0.92 13.91
N LEU A 205 31.59 -0.17 14.87
CA LEU A 205 32.34 0.60 15.86
C LEU A 205 33.12 -0.30 16.82
N PHE A 206 32.55 -1.43 17.23
CA PHE A 206 33.20 -2.44 18.05
C PHE A 206 34.40 -3.07 17.30
N GLY A 207 34.20 -3.45 16.04
CA GLY A 207 35.27 -3.95 15.17
C GLY A 207 36.38 -2.92 14.97
N ALA A 208 36.02 -1.65 14.72
CA ALA A 208 36.97 -0.55 14.60
C ALA A 208 37.73 -0.31 15.92
N GLY A 209 37.04 -0.38 17.07
CA GLY A 209 37.62 -0.25 18.40
C GLY A 209 38.64 -1.35 18.71
N ILE A 210 38.30 -2.60 18.43
CA ILE A 210 39.23 -3.75 18.56
C ILE A 210 40.42 -3.58 17.61
N GLY A 211 40.16 -3.26 16.34
CA GLY A 211 41.21 -3.02 15.35
C GLY A 211 42.19 -1.94 15.78
N GLY A 212 41.68 -0.84 16.33
CA GLY A 212 42.48 0.26 16.89
C GLY A 212 43.34 -0.17 18.07
N LEU A 213 42.80 -0.95 19.02
CA LEU A 213 43.54 -1.48 20.17
C LEU A 213 44.65 -2.45 19.76
N ILE A 214 44.39 -3.34 18.80
CA ILE A 214 45.40 -4.27 18.25
C ILE A 214 46.51 -3.48 17.55
N ALA A 215 46.17 -2.49 16.73
CA ALA A 215 47.17 -1.65 16.05
C ALA A 215 48.04 -0.87 17.05
N ALA A 216 47.42 -0.31 18.10
CA ALA A 216 48.12 0.44 19.14
C ALA A 216 49.07 -0.47 19.96
N SER A 217 48.62 -1.68 20.33
CA SER A 217 49.45 -2.63 21.08
C SER A 217 50.66 -3.12 20.29
N ARG A 218 50.51 -3.38 18.98
CA ARG A 218 51.62 -3.75 18.08
C ARG A 218 52.66 -2.63 17.94
N ARG A 219 52.23 -1.36 17.88
CA ARG A 219 53.15 -0.21 17.81
C ARG A 219 53.98 -0.05 19.08
N ARG A 220 53.41 -0.29 20.26
CA ARG A 220 54.15 -0.20 21.54
C ARG A 220 55.25 -1.26 21.64
N ARG A 221 54.96 -2.50 21.22
CA ARG A 221 55.94 -3.59 21.24
C ARG A 221 57.16 -3.34 20.33
N LYS A 222 56.99 -2.60 19.22
CA LYS A 222 58.10 -2.23 18.33
C LYS A 222 58.97 -1.07 18.85
N LYS A 223 58.54 -0.33 19.88
CA LYS A 223 59.32 0.77 20.49
C LYS A 223 60.18 0.33 21.68
N THR A 224 60.04 -0.90 22.13
CA THR A 224 60.72 -1.45 23.32
C THR A 224 61.74 -2.54 22.95
N ALA A 225 61.94 -2.79 21.65
CA ALA A 225 63.04 -3.58 21.09
C ALA A 225 63.98 -2.63 20.36
#